data_AF-A0A950UPD3-F1
#
_entry.id   AF-A0A950UPD3-F1
#
_cell.length_a   1.000
_cell.length_b   1.000
_cell.length_c   1.000
_cell.angle_alpha   90.00
_cell.angle_beta   90.00
_cell.angle_gamma   90.00
#
_symmetry.space_group_name_H-M   'P 1'
#
loop_
_entity.id
_entity.type
_entity.pdbx_description
1 polymer ?
#
loop_
_entity_poly.entity_id
_entity_poly.type
_entity_poly.pdbx_seq_one_letter_code
_entity_poly.pdbx_strand_id
1 'polypeptide(L)'
;MSRARSRIREMREMLLSAQSLDRAAHSETGQDGAVPVDRSELAPYLLALALDMGATQVPLERAADELVEVAQGSPMALLAARSLAASLHKELPDDKRARLVVDLLTRAVRQARVEAFGSPGRA
;
A
#
# COMPACT_ATOMS: atom_id res chain seq x y z
N MET A 1 -1.93 -29.48 11.37
CA MET A 1 -0.84 -29.18 10.41
C MET A 1 -1.27 -28.47 9.11
N SER A 2 -2.57 -28.37 8.77
CA SER A 2 -3.06 -27.76 7.51
C SER A 2 -2.89 -26.22 7.43
N ARG A 3 -3.22 -25.48 8.51
CA ARG A 3 -3.14 -24.00 8.54
C ARG A 3 -1.74 -23.43 8.27
N ALA A 4 -0.69 -24.05 8.82
CA ALA A 4 0.68 -23.58 8.62
C ALA A 4 1.11 -23.72 7.15
N ARG A 5 0.70 -24.80 6.47
CA ARG A 5 0.97 -25.03 5.05
C ARG A 5 0.20 -24.04 4.15
N SER A 6 -1.03 -23.70 4.52
CA SER A 6 -1.82 -22.66 3.83
C SER A 6 -1.13 -21.30 3.90
N ARG A 7 -0.66 -20.91 5.09
CA ARG A 7 -0.02 -19.61 5.32
C ARG A 7 1.32 -19.48 4.60
N ILE A 8 2.09 -20.57 4.56
CA ILE A 8 3.34 -20.64 3.77
C ILE A 8 3.06 -20.51 2.27
N ARG A 9 1.95 -21.08 1.79
CA ARG A 9 1.54 -20.96 0.39
C ARG A 9 1.13 -19.53 0.04
N GLU A 10 0.32 -18.87 0.87
CA GLU A 10 -0.06 -17.46 0.69
C GLU A 10 1.15 -16.53 0.71
N MET A 11 2.09 -16.73 1.64
CA MET A 11 3.33 -15.95 1.68
C MET A 11 4.18 -16.17 0.42
N ARG A 12 4.23 -17.41 -0.09
CA ARG A 12 4.95 -17.72 -1.34
C ARG A 12 4.29 -17.06 -2.55
N GLU A 13 2.97 -17.06 -2.63
CA GLU A 13 2.22 -16.41 -3.72
C GLU A 13 2.41 -14.88 -3.67
N MET A 14 2.37 -14.26 -2.48
CA MET A 14 2.71 -12.83 -2.31
C MET A 14 4.15 -12.51 -2.76
N LEU A 15 5.13 -13.34 -2.39
CA LEU A 15 6.52 -13.12 -2.78
C LEU A 15 6.74 -13.27 -4.29
N LEU A 16 5.99 -14.17 -4.95
CA LEU A 16 6.06 -14.34 -6.40
C LEU A 16 5.45 -13.13 -7.13
N SER A 17 4.34 -12.57 -6.64
CA SER A 17 3.76 -11.33 -7.16
C SER A 17 4.70 -10.14 -6.97
N ALA A 18 5.37 -10.03 -5.82
CA ALA A 18 6.38 -9.00 -5.60
C ALA A 18 7.55 -9.10 -6.59
N GLN A 19 8.01 -10.32 -6.89
CA GLN A 19 9.06 -10.55 -7.88
C GLN A 19 8.62 -10.27 -9.32
N SER A 20 7.36 -10.50 -9.68
CA SER A 20 6.86 -10.13 -11.01
C SER A 20 6.76 -8.61 -11.17
N LEU A 21 6.40 -7.90 -10.11
CA LEU A 21 6.37 -6.44 -10.07
C LEU A 21 7.79 -5.85 -10.23
N ASP A 22 8.79 -6.43 -9.56
CA ASP A 22 10.19 -6.03 -9.73
C ASP A 22 10.69 -6.27 -11.16
N ARG A 23 10.35 -7.41 -11.78
CA ARG A 23 10.72 -7.67 -13.18
C ARG A 23 10.05 -6.70 -14.16
N ALA A 24 8.80 -6.32 -13.90
CA ALA A 24 8.10 -5.31 -14.70
C ALA A 24 8.76 -3.93 -14.55
N ALA A 25 9.19 -3.55 -13.34
CA ALA A 25 9.92 -2.31 -13.10
C ALA A 25 11.28 -2.27 -13.84
N HIS A 26 11.98 -3.41 -13.95
CA HIS A 26 13.23 -3.49 -14.74
C HIS A 26 13.02 -3.40 -16.26
N SER A 27 11.79 -3.62 -16.75
CA SER A 27 11.44 -3.42 -18.16
C SER A 27 11.13 -1.95 -18.51
N GLU A 28 11.03 -1.06 -17.52
CA GLU A 28 10.73 0.37 -17.69
C GLU A 28 11.86 1.17 -18.37
N THR A 29 13.05 0.59 -18.59
CA THR A 29 14.21 1.31 -19.13
C THR A 29 14.35 1.29 -20.66
N GLY A 30 13.37 0.78 -21.42
CA GLY A 30 13.44 0.89 -22.87
C GLY A 30 12.14 0.59 -23.63
N GLN A 31 11.72 1.59 -24.42
CA GLN A 31 10.82 1.54 -25.59
C GLN A 31 9.33 1.87 -25.37
N ASP A 32 8.85 2.74 -26.27
CA ASP A 32 7.47 3.19 -26.47
C ASP A 32 6.46 2.03 -26.37
N GLY A 33 5.61 2.06 -25.34
CA GLY A 33 4.61 1.02 -25.10
C GLY A 33 4.54 0.49 -23.66
N ALA A 34 5.16 1.17 -22.69
CA ALA A 34 5.06 0.80 -21.28
C ALA A 34 3.59 0.68 -20.83
N VAL A 35 3.14 -0.56 -20.66
CA VAL A 35 1.82 -0.85 -20.07
C VAL A 35 1.88 -0.37 -18.61
N PRO A 36 0.96 0.51 -18.16
CA PRO A 36 0.95 0.94 -16.78
C PRO A 36 0.79 -0.31 -15.89
N VAL A 37 1.81 -0.58 -15.08
CA VAL A 37 1.79 -1.70 -14.13
C VAL A 37 0.63 -1.46 -13.16
N ASP A 38 -0.28 -2.43 -13.08
CA ASP A 38 -1.35 -2.40 -12.08
C ASP A 38 -0.74 -2.65 -10.70
N ARG A 39 -0.30 -1.57 -10.06
CA ARG A 39 0.28 -1.60 -8.70
C ARG A 39 -0.79 -1.78 -7.62
N SER A 40 -2.07 -1.98 -7.97
CA SER A 40 -3.14 -2.27 -6.99
C SER A 40 -2.93 -3.58 -6.24
N GLU A 41 -2.16 -4.52 -6.81
CA GLU A 41 -1.76 -5.76 -6.14
C GLU A 41 -0.93 -5.52 -4.85
N LEU A 42 -0.33 -4.34 -4.69
CA LEU A 42 0.39 -3.95 -3.46
C LEU A 42 -0.55 -3.64 -2.29
N ALA A 43 -1.86 -3.48 -2.53
CA ALA A 43 -2.80 -3.02 -1.51
C ALA A 43 -2.84 -3.86 -0.23
N PRO A 44 -2.86 -5.21 -0.28
CA PRO A 44 -2.82 -6.03 0.94
C PRO A 44 -1.49 -5.88 1.70
N TYR A 45 -0.38 -5.72 0.97
CA TYR A 45 0.93 -5.52 1.58
C TYR A 45 1.03 -4.16 2.27
N LEU A 46 0.59 -3.09 1.61
CA LEU A 46 0.54 -1.75 2.18
C LEU A 46 -0.36 -1.67 3.41
N LEU A 47 -1.49 -2.39 3.41
CA LEU A 47 -2.34 -2.53 4.60
C LEU A 47 -1.61 -3.25 5.74
N ALA A 48 -0.97 -4.37 5.45
CA ALA A 48 -0.21 -5.13 6.45
C ALA A 48 0.92 -4.28 7.05
N LEU A 49 1.64 -3.53 6.23
CA LEU A 49 2.69 -2.62 6.66
C LEU A 49 2.13 -1.49 7.56
N ALA A 50 1.02 -0.87 7.17
CA ALA A 50 0.38 0.17 7.98
C ALA A 50 -0.11 -0.36 9.35
N LEU A 51 -0.60 -1.60 9.41
CA LEU A 51 -0.97 -2.26 10.66
C LEU A 51 0.26 -2.52 11.55
N ASP A 52 1.37 -2.97 10.96
CA ASP A 52 2.62 -3.22 11.68
C ASP A 52 3.22 -1.92 12.24
N MET A 53 3.25 -0.84 11.45
CA MET A 53 3.67 0.49 11.91
C MET A 53 2.81 1.01 13.07
N GLY A 54 1.49 0.77 13.01
CA GLY A 54 0.57 1.10 14.10
C GLY A 54 0.83 0.28 15.36
N ALA A 55 1.24 -0.99 15.23
CA ALA A 55 1.58 -1.85 16.35
C ALA A 55 2.94 -1.48 16.98
N THR A 56 3.90 -1.09 16.15
CA THR A 56 5.26 -0.68 16.56
C THR A 56 5.38 0.80 16.93
N GLN A 57 4.28 1.55 16.87
CA GLN A 57 4.18 2.96 17.26
C GLN A 57 5.10 3.88 16.45
N VAL A 58 5.26 3.60 15.14
CA VAL A 58 5.99 4.49 14.23
C VAL A 58 5.30 5.86 14.22
N PRO A 59 6.03 6.98 14.33
CA PRO A 59 5.47 8.32 14.19
C PRO A 59 4.69 8.45 12.88
N LEU A 60 3.51 9.04 12.96
CA LEU A 60 2.53 8.99 11.88
C LEU A 60 2.97 9.69 10.59
N GLU A 61 3.77 10.75 10.70
CA GLU A 61 4.40 11.43 9.56
C GLU A 61 5.37 10.49 8.84
N ARG A 62 6.32 9.91 9.57
CA ARG A 62 7.28 8.93 9.03
C ARG A 62 6.60 7.69 8.44
N ALA A 63 5.53 7.21 9.07
CA ALA A 63 4.77 6.07 8.56
C ALA A 63 4.08 6.40 7.22
N ALA A 64 3.60 7.63 7.04
CA ALA A 64 3.00 8.06 5.78
C ALA A 64 4.05 8.17 4.67
N ASP A 65 5.22 8.74 4.96
CA ASP A 65 6.34 8.83 4.03
C ASP A 65 6.79 7.45 3.55
N GLU A 66 6.98 6.50 4.47
CA GLU A 66 7.37 5.13 4.14
C GLU A 66 6.31 4.43 3.27
N LEU A 67 5.03 4.61 3.56
CA LEU A 67 3.95 4.04 2.75
C LEU A 67 3.94 4.61 1.33
N VAL A 68 4.23 5.91 1.16
CA VAL A 68 4.36 6.55 -0.15
C VAL A 68 5.58 6.02 -0.90
N GLU A 69 6.71 5.87 -0.22
CA GLU A 69 7.95 5.30 -0.79
C GLU A 69 7.74 3.86 -1.27
N VAL A 70 7.17 3.00 -0.43
CA VAL A 70 6.87 1.60 -0.76
C VAL A 70 5.84 1.48 -1.88
N ALA A 71 4.86 2.38 -1.92
CA ALA A 71 3.91 2.47 -3.03
C ALA A 71 4.54 3.07 -4.30
N GLN A 72 5.81 3.49 -4.26
CA GLN A 72 6.52 4.20 -5.33
C GLN A 72 5.72 5.39 -5.85
N GLY A 73 5.13 6.15 -4.92
CA GLY A 73 4.28 7.30 -5.21
C GLY A 73 2.92 6.97 -5.84
N SER A 74 2.52 5.69 -5.98
CA SER A 74 1.26 5.30 -6.61
C SER A 74 0.03 5.63 -5.75
N PRO A 75 -0.79 6.64 -6.11
CA PRO A 75 -1.94 7.01 -5.30
C PRO A 75 -3.03 5.93 -5.32
N MET A 76 -3.10 5.16 -6.41
CA MET A 76 -4.09 4.09 -6.59
C MET A 76 -3.81 2.87 -5.70
N ALA A 77 -2.54 2.49 -5.53
CA ALA A 77 -2.16 1.40 -4.63
C ALA A 77 -2.52 1.75 -3.17
N LEU A 78 -2.22 2.98 -2.75
CA LEU A 78 -2.58 3.50 -1.43
C LEU A 78 -4.10 3.62 -1.24
N LEU A 79 -4.84 4.02 -2.29
CA LEU A 79 -6.30 4.11 -2.24
C LEU A 79 -6.95 2.73 -2.11
N ALA A 80 -6.43 1.72 -2.81
CA ALA A 80 -6.87 0.34 -2.68
C ALA A 80 -6.60 -0.19 -1.26
N ALA A 81 -5.40 0.04 -0.71
CA ALA A 81 -5.07 -0.31 0.68
C ALA A 81 -6.00 0.39 1.69
N ARG A 82 -6.28 1.69 1.49
CA ARG A 82 -7.21 2.47 2.31
C ARG A 82 -8.63 1.90 2.26
N SER A 83 -9.05 1.36 1.11
CA SER A 83 -10.38 0.76 0.94
C SER A 83 -10.49 -0.58 1.66
N LEU A 84 -9.41 -1.37 1.68
CA LEU A 84 -9.31 -2.58 2.50
C LEU A 84 -9.33 -2.24 4.00
N ALA A 85 -8.58 -1.23 4.43
CA ALA A 85 -8.58 -0.75 5.81
C ALA A 85 -9.97 -0.30 6.27
N ALA A 86 -10.70 0.43 5.42
CA ALA A 86 -12.06 0.86 5.72
C ALA A 86 -13.04 -0.32 5.85
N SER A 87 -12.83 -1.39 5.08
CA SER A 87 -13.61 -2.63 5.20
C SER A 87 -13.28 -3.35 6.52
N LEU A 88 -12.00 -3.45 6.87
CA LEU A 88 -11.58 -4.01 8.16
C LEU A 88 -12.14 -3.23 9.36
N HIS A 89 -12.16 -1.90 9.29
CA HIS A 89 -12.73 -1.06 10.35
C HIS A 89 -14.24 -1.29 10.53
N LYS A 90 -14.99 -1.59 9.46
CA LYS A 90 -16.41 -1.94 9.58
C LYS A 90 -16.62 -3.27 10.32
N GLU A 91 -15.72 -4.24 10.12
CA GLU A 91 -15.73 -5.52 10.84
C GLU A 91 -15.28 -5.39 12.30
N LEU A 92 -14.49 -4.35 12.61
CA LEU A 92 -13.91 -4.06 13.93
C LEU A 92 -14.20 -2.61 14.37
N PRO A 93 -15.48 -2.24 14.60
CA PRO A 93 -15.86 -0.83 14.81
C PRO A 93 -15.28 -0.22 16.10
N ASP A 94 -15.08 -1.02 17.14
CA ASP A 94 -14.54 -0.57 18.43
C ASP A 94 -13.00 -0.61 18.50
N ASP A 95 -12.34 -1.13 17.46
CA ASP A 95 -10.89 -1.18 17.41
C ASP A 95 -10.31 0.18 16.97
N LYS A 96 -9.77 0.89 17.97
CA LYS A 96 -9.09 2.17 17.75
C LYS A 96 -7.94 2.09 16.74
N ARG A 97 -7.24 0.94 16.64
CA ARG A 97 -6.12 0.76 15.71
C ARG A 97 -6.61 0.67 14.27
N ALA A 98 -7.74 0.00 14.02
CA ALA A 98 -8.34 -0.07 12.69
C ALA A 98 -8.67 1.34 12.16
N ARG A 99 -9.21 2.21 13.03
CA ARG A 99 -9.44 3.63 12.69
C ARG A 99 -8.14 4.38 12.38
N LEU A 100 -7.11 4.22 13.21
CA LEU A 100 -5.82 4.90 13.01
C LEU A 100 -5.15 4.49 11.69
N VAL A 101 -5.27 3.23 11.28
CA VAL A 101 -4.75 2.75 9.99
C VAL A 101 -5.49 3.38 8.82
N VAL A 102 -6.82 3.55 8.91
CA VAL A 102 -7.59 4.28 7.89
C VAL A 102 -7.14 5.72 7.78
N ASP A 103 -6.90 6.39 8.91
CA ASP A 103 -6.44 7.78 8.95
C ASP A 103 -5.02 7.93 8.37
N LEU A 104 -4.10 7.02 8.70
CA LEU A 104 -2.74 6.96 8.16
C LEU A 104 -2.76 6.79 6.64
N LEU A 105 -3.46 5.76 6.12
CA LEU A 105 -3.56 5.51 4.68
C LEU A 105 -4.25 6.66 3.95
N THR A 106 -5.22 7.32 4.59
CA THR A 106 -5.86 8.51 4.01
C THR A 106 -4.87 9.68 3.84
N ARG A 107 -3.92 9.85 4.77
CA ARG A 107 -2.85 10.86 4.64
C ARG A 107 -1.86 10.47 3.55
N ALA A 108 -1.39 9.23 3.52
CA ALA A 108 -0.49 8.74 2.50
C ALA A 108 -1.09 8.91 1.08
N VAL A 109 -2.39 8.61 0.89
CA VAL A 109 -3.10 8.88 -0.38
C VAL A 109 -3.05 10.35 -0.75
N ARG A 110 -3.30 11.27 0.20
CA ARG A 110 -3.27 12.71 -0.08
C ARG A 110 -1.87 13.16 -0.51
N GLN A 111 -0.84 12.71 0.19
CA GLN A 111 0.55 13.02 -0.11
C GLN A 111 0.94 12.52 -1.51
N ALA A 112 0.72 11.24 -1.81
CA ALA A 112 1.00 10.67 -3.12
C ALA A 112 0.25 11.39 -4.25
N ARG A 113 -0.99 11.84 -4.02
CA ARG A 113 -1.72 12.64 -5.01
C ARG A 113 -1.09 14.01 -5.26
N VAL A 114 -0.61 14.68 -4.21
CA VAL A 114 0.07 15.98 -4.34
C VAL A 114 1.38 15.81 -5.11
N GLU A 115 2.13 14.75 -4.84
CA GLU A 115 3.39 14.43 -5.54
C GLU A 115 3.14 14.06 -7.01
N ALA A 116 2.12 13.24 -7.29
CA ALA A 116 1.81 12.76 -8.64
C ALA A 116 1.16 13.83 -9.55
N PHE A 117 0.31 14.71 -9.00
CA PHE A 117 -0.52 15.62 -9.79
C PHE A 117 -0.30 17.11 -9.50
N GLY A 118 0.58 17.44 -8.54
CA GLY A 118 0.78 18.81 -8.07
C GLY A 118 -0.33 19.30 -7.12
N SER A 119 -0.06 20.38 -6.40
CA SER A 119 -1.08 21.07 -5.60
C SER A 119 -1.99 21.91 -6.51
N PRO A 120 -3.33 21.86 -6.34
CA PRO A 120 -4.22 22.81 -6.97
C PRO A 120 -4.03 24.19 -6.31
N GLY A 121 -3.08 25.00 -6.80
CA GLY A 121 -2.87 26.33 -6.22
C GLY A 121 -1.58 27.10 -6.56
N ARG A 122 -0.82 26.76 -7.60
CA ARG A 122 0.23 27.65 -8.13
C ARG A 122 0.27 27.62 -9.65
N ALA A 123 -0.54 28.48 -10.25
CA ALA A 123 -0.39 29.02 -11.60
C ALA A 123 -0.58 30.53 -11.50
#